data_AF-A0A819EP05-F1
#
_entry.id   AF-A0A819EP05-F1
#
_cell.length_a   1.000
_cell.length_b   1.000
_cell.length_c   1.000
_cell.angle_alpha   90.00
_cell.angle_beta   90.00
_cell.angle_gamma   90.00
#
_symmetry.space_group_name_H-M   'P 1'
#
loop_
_entity.id
_entity.type
_entity.pdbx_description
1 polymer ?
#
loop_
_entity_poly.entity_id
_entity_poly.type
_entity_poly.pdbx_seq_one_letter_code
_entity_poly.pdbx_strand_id
1 'polypeptide(L)'
;MIHDLVFLNGRVIDPETNLDAIRSIGIVDGLIVSISEEILKGKVEIDISNLIICPGFIDVHSHEHSDEYYALKCQDGVTSVFELEVGTNDIDQWYAERENKTLVNHGVAIGPYSISFFI
;
A
#
# COMPACT_ATOMS: atom_id res chain seq x y z
N MET A 1 6.84 -14.14 20.23
CA MET A 1 6.59 -14.54 18.83
C MET A 1 7.84 -14.26 18.03
N ILE A 2 8.12 -15.07 16.99
CA ILE A 2 9.19 -14.75 16.04
C ILE A 2 8.56 -13.99 14.87
N HIS A 3 9.11 -12.84 14.49
CA HIS A 3 8.63 -12.07 13.34
C HIS A 3 9.04 -12.77 12.03
N ASP A 4 8.26 -12.62 10.97
CA ASP A 4 8.62 -13.11 9.64
C ASP A 4 9.67 -12.22 8.99
N LEU A 5 9.47 -10.90 9.08
CA LEU A 5 10.38 -9.87 8.59
C LEU A 5 10.55 -8.78 9.64
N VAL A 6 11.78 -8.29 9.78
CA VAL A 6 12.11 -7.14 10.61
C VAL A 6 12.91 -6.12 9.79
N PHE A 7 12.45 -4.88 9.80
CA PHE A 7 13.25 -3.73 9.40
C PHE A 7 13.93 -3.13 10.62
N LEU A 8 15.25 -2.94 10.57
CA LEU A 8 16.07 -2.44 11.67
C LEU A 8 16.56 -1.01 11.37
N ASN A 9 16.65 -0.19 12.42
CA ASN A 9 17.32 1.13 12.40
C ASN A 9 16.76 2.15 11.40
N GLY A 10 15.53 1.97 10.91
CA GLY A 10 14.90 2.90 9.98
C GLY A 10 14.35 4.12 10.69
N ARG A 11 14.40 5.29 10.05
CA ARG A 11 13.62 6.46 10.49
C ARG A 11 12.17 6.25 10.10
N VAL A 12 11.34 5.88 11.06
CA VAL A 12 9.91 5.69 10.86
C VAL A 12 9.23 7.05 10.86
N ILE A 13 8.47 7.34 9.81
CA ILE A 13 7.58 8.49 9.71
C ILE A 13 6.15 7.97 9.61
N ASP A 14 5.36 8.17 10.66
CA ASP A 14 3.93 7.84 10.72
C ASP A 14 3.12 9.10 11.05
N PRO A 15 2.40 9.67 10.07
CA PRO A 15 1.56 10.85 10.27
C PRO A 15 0.40 10.64 11.24
N GLU A 16 -0.16 9.42 11.35
CA GLU A 16 -1.31 9.15 12.21
C GLU A 16 -0.95 9.35 13.70
N THR A 17 0.22 8.86 14.08
CA THR A 17 0.70 8.96 15.47
C THR A 17 1.68 10.11 15.70
N ASN A 18 1.97 10.92 14.67
CA ASN A 18 3.06 11.91 14.66
C ASN A 18 4.44 11.33 15.03
N LEU A 19 4.68 10.05 14.69
CA LEU A 19 5.97 9.42 14.96
C LEU A 19 6.98 9.85 13.89
N ASP A 20 8.12 10.36 14.35
CA ASP A 20 9.30 10.66 13.54
C ASP A 20 10.54 10.30 14.35
N ALA A 21 10.95 9.03 14.30
CA ALA A 21 12.06 8.52 15.10
C ALA A 21 12.67 7.23 14.53
N ILE A 22 13.86 6.89 14.99
CA ILE A 22 14.49 5.60 14.67
C ILE A 22 13.76 4.47 15.41
N ARG A 23 13.33 3.43 14.68
CA ARG A 23 12.67 2.25 15.25
C ARG A 23 13.04 0.98 14.48
N SER A 24 12.73 -0.15 15.09
CA SER A 24 12.57 -1.43 14.41
C SER A 24 11.09 -1.70 14.11
N ILE A 25 10.77 -2.23 12.94
CA ILE A 25 9.41 -2.67 12.56
C ILE A 25 9.39 -4.18 12.40
N GLY A 26 8.45 -4.85 13.07
CA GLY A 26 8.24 -6.30 13.00
C GLY A 26 6.96 -6.65 12.27
N ILE A 27 7.06 -7.57 11.31
CA ILE A 27 5.96 -8.02 10.45
C ILE A 27 5.71 -9.51 10.67
N VAL A 28 4.44 -9.90 10.77
CA VAL A 28 3.96 -11.29 10.84
C VAL A 28 2.78 -11.43 9.89
N ASP A 29 2.80 -12.43 9.02
CA ASP A 29 1.72 -12.72 8.06
C ASP A 29 1.27 -11.48 7.26
N GLY A 30 2.23 -10.69 6.77
CA GLY A 30 1.99 -9.47 6.01
C GLY A 30 1.49 -8.27 6.83
N LEU A 31 1.28 -8.42 8.14
CA LEU A 31 0.80 -7.36 9.02
C LEU A 31 1.93 -6.80 9.91
N ILE A 32 1.91 -5.49 10.12
CA ILE A 32 2.78 -4.84 11.10
C ILE A 32 2.24 -5.18 12.50
N VAL A 33 3.03 -5.91 13.29
CA VAL A 33 2.64 -6.32 14.66
C VAL A 33 3.40 -5.59 15.75
N SER A 34 4.47 -4.89 15.40
CA SER A 34 5.29 -4.14 16.35
C SER A 34 6.06 -3.00 15.68
N ILE A 35 6.11 -1.85 16.35
CA ILE A 35 7.02 -0.74 16.07
C ILE A 35 7.73 -0.44 17.40
N SER A 36 9.05 -0.63 17.46
CA SER A 36 9.79 -0.69 18.73
C SER A 36 11.05 0.19 18.72
N GLU A 37 11.39 0.75 19.87
CA GLU A 37 12.69 1.39 20.12
C GLU A 37 13.83 0.37 20.24
N GLU A 38 13.50 -0.86 20.61
CA GLU A 38 14.45 -1.95 20.76
C GLU A 38 14.72 -2.66 19.42
N ILE A 39 15.86 -3.36 19.35
CA ILE A 39 16.19 -4.24 18.23
C ILE A 39 15.28 -5.46 18.29
N LEU A 40 14.49 -5.66 17.24
CA LEU A 40 13.63 -6.83 17.09
C LEU A 40 14.39 -7.99 16.42
N LYS A 41 13.84 -9.19 16.56
CA LYS A 41 14.35 -10.42 15.93
C LYS A 41 13.31 -11.06 15.02
N GLY A 42 13.73 -11.49 13.84
CA GLY A 42 12.86 -12.08 12.81
C GLY A 42 13.55 -13.17 12.00
N LYS A 43 12.78 -13.90 11.20
CA LYS A 43 13.31 -14.89 10.25
C LYS A 43 14.17 -14.21 9.19
N VAL A 44 13.76 -13.03 8.76
CA VAL A 44 14.52 -12.12 7.88
C VAL A 44 14.70 -10.79 8.60
N GLU A 45 15.94 -10.30 8.64
CA GLU A 45 16.30 -9.00 9.23
C GLU A 45 16.97 -8.15 8.15
N ILE A 46 16.46 -6.94 7.93
CA ILE A 46 16.99 -6.00 6.95
C ILE A 46 17.34 -4.70 7.67
N ASP A 47 18.62 -4.33 7.65
CA ASP A 47 19.09 -3.04 8.16
C ASP A 47 18.82 -1.95 7.12
N ILE A 48 18.00 -0.98 7.50
CA ILE A 48 17.61 0.17 6.68
C ILE A 48 18.12 1.49 7.28
N SER A 49 19.26 1.43 7.98
CA SER A 49 19.95 2.62 8.50
C SER A 49 20.11 3.70 7.43
N ASN A 50 19.87 4.95 7.81
CA ASN A 50 19.87 6.14 6.93
C ASN A 50 18.76 6.18 5.87
N LEU A 51 17.81 5.24 5.91
CA LEU A 51 16.60 5.28 5.09
C LEU A 51 15.38 5.68 5.92
N ILE A 52 14.36 6.15 5.21
CA ILE A 52 13.04 6.42 5.77
C ILE A 52 12.16 5.21 5.48
N ILE A 53 11.34 4.84 6.46
CA ILE A 53 10.23 3.92 6.29
C ILE A 53 8.94 4.66 6.67
N CYS A 54 7.94 4.58 5.79
CA CYS A 54 6.66 5.25 5.95
C CYS A 54 5.55 4.36 5.37
N PRO A 55 4.27 4.65 5.65
CA PRO A 55 3.17 4.01 4.95
C PRO A 55 3.34 4.18 3.44
N GLY A 56 3.03 3.13 2.68
CA GLY A 56 3.06 3.20 1.23
C GLY A 56 2.08 4.26 0.71
N PHE A 57 2.45 4.93 -0.37
CA PHE A 57 1.63 6.03 -0.87
C PHE A 57 0.32 5.53 -1.50
N ILE A 58 -0.69 6.39 -1.41
CA ILE A 58 -2.03 6.18 -1.97
C ILE A 58 -2.22 7.16 -3.12
N ASP A 59 -2.32 6.62 -4.33
CA ASP A 59 -2.70 7.39 -5.52
C ASP A 59 -4.22 7.31 -5.70
N VAL A 60 -4.89 8.44 -5.53
CA VAL A 60 -6.35 8.54 -5.59
C VAL A 60 -6.88 8.91 -6.99
N HIS A 61 -5.98 9.13 -7.95
CA HIS A 61 -6.33 9.68 -9.26
C HIS A 61 -5.53 8.99 -10.36
N SER A 62 -5.98 7.78 -10.72
CA SER A 62 -5.34 6.95 -11.74
C SER A 62 -6.35 6.46 -12.77
N HIS A 63 -5.97 6.56 -14.06
CA HIS A 63 -6.79 6.19 -15.23
C HIS A 63 -6.31 4.95 -15.98
N GLU A 64 -5.19 4.36 -15.55
CA GLU A 64 -4.53 3.23 -16.22
C GLU A 64 -4.33 2.11 -15.21
N HIS A 65 -4.55 0.86 -15.64
CA HIS A 65 -4.64 -0.29 -14.74
C HIS A 65 -3.97 -1.56 -15.30
N SER A 66 -3.01 -1.38 -16.20
CA SER A 66 -2.16 -2.47 -16.69
C SER A 66 -1.13 -2.88 -15.64
N ASP A 67 -0.63 -4.12 -15.74
CA ASP A 67 0.41 -4.64 -14.83
C ASP A 67 1.70 -3.82 -14.93
N GLU A 68 2.05 -3.37 -16.15
CA GLU A 68 3.19 -2.48 -16.39
C GLU A 68 3.03 -1.14 -15.67
N TYR A 69 1.81 -0.59 -15.65
CA TYR A 69 1.52 0.65 -14.94
C TYR A 69 1.63 0.47 -13.42
N TYR A 70 1.10 -0.64 -12.89
CA TYR A 70 1.22 -0.93 -11.46
C TYR A 70 2.68 -1.13 -11.04
N ALA A 71 3.50 -1.79 -11.87
CA ALA A 71 4.93 -1.94 -11.61
C ALA A 71 5.66 -0.59 -11.58
N LEU A 72 5.26 0.36 -12.43
CA LEU A 72 5.78 1.73 -12.40
C LEU A 72 5.38 2.46 -11.11
N LYS A 73 4.12 2.32 -10.68
CA LYS A 73 3.63 2.92 -9.42
C LYS A 73 4.39 2.41 -8.19
N CYS A 74 4.71 1.12 -8.16
CA CYS A 74 5.56 0.55 -7.10
C CYS A 74 6.95 1.21 -7.04
N GLN A 75 7.53 1.62 -8.18
CA GLN A 75 8.84 2.29 -8.21
C GLN A 75 8.78 3.70 -7.58
N ASP A 76 7.62 4.34 -7.60
CA ASP A 76 7.36 5.62 -6.94
C ASP A 76 6.94 5.48 -5.47
N GLY A 77 6.93 4.25 -4.93
CA GLY A 77 6.50 3.97 -3.54
C GLY A 77 4.99 3.93 -3.35
N VAL A 78 4.20 3.93 -4.43
CA VAL A 78 2.74 3.77 -4.38
C VAL A 78 2.41 2.29 -4.15
N THR A 79 1.56 2.05 -3.16
CA THR A 79 1.09 0.70 -2.80
C THR A 79 -0.40 0.51 -3.00
N SER A 80 -1.14 1.61 -3.17
CA SER A 80 -2.59 1.59 -3.39
C SER A 80 -2.95 2.58 -4.49
N VAL A 81 -3.70 2.13 -5.49
CA VAL A 81 -4.09 2.93 -6.66
C VAL A 81 -5.60 2.92 -6.82
N PHE A 82 -6.21 4.08 -6.99
CA PHE A 82 -7.65 4.22 -7.13
C PHE A 82 -8.05 5.02 -8.37
N GLU A 83 -9.06 4.52 -9.08
CA GLU A 83 -9.78 5.24 -10.13
C GLU A 83 -11.07 5.83 -9.55
N LEU A 84 -11.00 7.09 -9.13
CA LEU A 84 -12.09 7.78 -8.43
C LEU A 84 -12.64 8.98 -9.21
N GLU A 85 -12.18 9.24 -10.43
CA GLU A 85 -12.66 10.36 -11.25
C GLU A 85 -13.63 9.86 -12.32
N VAL A 86 -13.16 9.02 -13.23
CA VAL A 86 -13.97 8.48 -14.34
C VAL A 86 -14.77 7.29 -13.85
N GLY A 87 -14.15 6.45 -13.01
CA GLY A 87 -14.78 5.25 -12.46
C GLY A 87 -15.04 4.15 -13.50
N THR A 88 -15.88 3.19 -13.12
CA THR A 88 -16.34 2.10 -14.01
C THR A 88 -17.86 2.09 -14.14
N ASN A 89 -18.36 1.41 -15.17
CA ASN A 89 -19.79 1.11 -15.31
C ASN A 89 -20.18 -0.23 -14.67
N ASP A 90 -19.20 -1.10 -14.45
CA ASP A 90 -19.39 -2.44 -13.89
C ASP A 90 -18.31 -2.69 -12.83
N ILE A 91 -18.72 -2.67 -11.57
CA ILE A 91 -17.84 -2.85 -10.41
C ILE A 91 -17.40 -4.31 -10.31
N ASP A 92 -18.34 -5.24 -10.51
CA ASP A 92 -18.09 -6.66 -10.35
C ASP A 92 -17.10 -7.16 -11.40
N GLN A 93 -17.31 -6.77 -12.66
CA GLN A 93 -16.37 -7.08 -13.73
C GLN A 93 -14.98 -6.47 -13.46
N TRP A 94 -14.93 -5.20 -13.06
CA TRP A 94 -13.66 -4.51 -12.83
C TRP A 94 -12.82 -5.20 -11.74
N TYR A 95 -13.44 -5.67 -10.66
CA TYR A 95 -12.76 -6.44 -9.62
C TYR A 95 -12.42 -7.88 -10.07
N ALA A 96 -13.31 -8.56 -10.79
CA ALA A 96 -13.06 -9.93 -11.27
C ALA A 96 -11.84 -10.01 -12.21
N GLU A 97 -11.61 -8.97 -13.03
CA GLU A 97 -10.44 -8.89 -13.89
C GLU A 97 -9.13 -8.86 -13.09
N ARG A 98 -9.15 -8.27 -11.87
CA ARG A 98 -7.98 -7.94 -11.04
C ARG A 98 -7.78 -8.85 -9.83
N GLU A 99 -8.75 -9.71 -9.53
CA GLU A 99 -8.72 -10.61 -8.38
C GLU A 99 -7.43 -11.45 -8.35
N ASN A 100 -6.63 -11.26 -7.29
CA ASN A 100 -5.35 -11.95 -7.04
C ASN A 100 -4.27 -11.80 -8.14
N LYS A 101 -4.32 -10.72 -8.94
CA LYS A 101 -3.37 -10.52 -10.05
C LYS A 101 -2.52 -9.25 -9.93
N THR A 102 -2.98 -8.27 -9.15
CA THR A 102 -2.34 -6.94 -9.13
C THR A 102 -1.19 -6.87 -8.13
N LEU A 103 -0.19 -6.05 -8.46
CA LEU A 103 0.97 -5.79 -7.60
C LEU A 103 0.69 -4.81 -6.45
N VAL A 104 -0.39 -4.03 -6.58
CA VAL A 104 -0.82 -2.99 -5.64
C VAL A 104 -2.22 -3.28 -5.14
N ASN A 105 -2.59 -2.67 -4.00
CA ASN A 105 -3.99 -2.55 -3.63
C ASN A 105 -4.70 -1.67 -4.67
N HIS A 106 -5.97 -1.96 -4.91
CA HIS A 106 -6.71 -1.25 -5.94
C HIS A 106 -8.17 -1.01 -5.55
N GLY A 107 -8.75 0.05 -6.10
CA GLY A 107 -10.19 0.29 -6.01
C GLY A 107 -10.69 1.24 -7.08
N VAL A 108 -12.01 1.29 -7.25
CA VAL A 108 -12.67 2.07 -8.29
C VAL A 108 -13.99 2.63 -7.76
N ALA A 109 -14.35 3.83 -8.22
CA ALA A 109 -15.68 4.39 -8.01
C ALA A 109 -16.64 4.01 -9.15
N ILE A 110 -17.95 4.10 -8.91
CA ILE A 110 -18.91 4.07 -10.01
C ILE A 110 -18.78 5.37 -10.81
N GLY A 111 -18.69 5.25 -12.14
CA GLY A 111 -18.58 6.39 -13.03
C GLY A 111 -19.89 7.19 -13.09
N PRO A 112 -19.81 8.53 -13.23
CA PRO A 112 -21.00 9.37 -13.36
C PRO A 112 -21.79 9.07 -14.65
N TYR A 113 -21.12 8.56 -15.69
CA TYR A 113 -21.76 8.17 -16.95
C TYR A 113 -22.53 6.84 -16.85
N SER A 114 -22.27 6.05 -15.82
CA SER A 114 -22.91 4.76 -15.55
C SER A 114 -24.28 4.93 -14.88
N ILE A 115 -24.51 6.07 -14.24
CA ILE A 115 -25.72 6.35 -13.48
C ILE A 115 -26.68 7.16 -14.38
N SER A 116 -27.67 6.48 -14.95
CA SER A 116 -28.83 7.18 -15.52
C SER A 116 -29.73 7.65 -14.38
N PHE A 117 -29.79 8.97 -14.15
CA PHE A 117 -30.79 9.55 -13.26
C PHE A 117 -32.18 9.40 -13.88
N PHE A 118 -32.94 8.42 -13.43
CA PHE A 118 -34.40 8.42 -13.59
C PHE A 118 -34.98 9.33 -12.50
N ILE A 119 -35.01 10.64 -12.78
CA ILE A 119 -35.81 11.62 -12.03
C ILE A 119 -37.14 11.86 -12.72
#